data_AF-A0A6C0NU50-F1
#
_entry.id   AF-A0A6C0NU50-F1
#
_cell.length_a   1.000
_cell.length_b   1.000
_cell.length_c   1.000
_cell.angle_alpha   90.00
_cell.angle_beta   90.00
_cell.angle_gamma   90.00
#
_symmetry.space_group_name_H-M   'P 1'
#
loop_
_entity.id
_entity.type
_entity.pdbx_description
1 polymer ?
#
loop_
_entity_poly.entity_id
_entity_poly.type
_entity_poly.pdbx_seq_one_letter_code
_entity_poly.pdbx_strand_id
1 'polypeptide(L)'
;MNNKKWIVAVLGLALTASAAQSAFAASTDTNSQAASAKQAQHAEWKQQTAVLKTQLNTLRAEQQALTAQIKALHDASKAGRNKLTKEQKAALKASLMSVESQIKAQHQSIVTLRAQKQALWSQVKAAKKAGNADIADLQQIIALKDQIIQLKEQILALQQSLQPSLTAMNV
;
A
#
# COMPACT_ATOMS: atom_id res chain seq x y z
N MET A 1 -44.21 3.36 -15.65
CA MET A 1 -44.41 3.67 -17.07
C MET A 1 -43.10 4.18 -17.65
N ASN A 2 -42.66 3.54 -18.73
CA ASN A 2 -41.72 3.99 -19.75
C ASN A 2 -40.25 4.22 -19.34
N ASN A 3 -39.20 3.88 -20.10
CA ASN A 3 -38.90 3.23 -21.38
C ASN A 3 -37.38 3.53 -21.56
N LYS A 4 -36.49 2.85 -22.29
CA LYS A 4 -36.56 2.03 -23.50
C LYS A 4 -35.16 1.39 -23.68
N LYS A 5 -35.16 0.21 -24.29
CA LYS A 5 -34.00 -0.57 -24.73
C LYS A 5 -33.33 0.11 -25.93
N TRP A 6 -32.00 0.07 -26.00
CA TRP A 6 -31.25 0.43 -27.21
C TRP A 6 -30.92 -0.83 -28.02
N ILE A 7 -31.26 -0.72 -29.30
CA ILE A 7 -31.25 -1.76 -30.33
C ILE A 7 -29.88 -1.75 -31.04
N VAL A 8 -29.36 -2.95 -31.26
CA VAL A 8 -28.19 -3.24 -32.10
C VAL A 8 -28.60 -3.20 -33.57
N ALA A 9 -27.81 -2.51 -34.39
CA ALA A 9 -27.82 -2.62 -35.84
C ALA A 9 -26.40 -2.36 -36.36
N VAL A 10 -26.18 -2.65 -37.65
CA VAL A 10 -24.95 -2.51 -38.46
C VAL A 10 -24.18 -3.83 -38.55
N LEU A 11 -23.94 -4.42 -39.72
CA LEU A 11 -24.42 -4.25 -41.09
C LEU A 11 -24.01 -5.54 -41.79
N GLY A 12 -24.91 -6.18 -42.53
CA GLY A 12 -24.53 -7.27 -43.42
C GLY A 12 -23.77 -6.70 -44.63
N LEU A 13 -22.59 -7.23 -44.90
CA LEU A 13 -21.85 -6.97 -46.13
C LEU A 13 -21.50 -8.32 -46.75
N ALA A 14 -22.32 -8.75 -47.70
CA ALA A 14 -22.06 -9.89 -48.56
C ALA A 14 -21.22 -9.40 -49.75
N LEU A 15 -20.09 -10.06 -50.01
CA LEU A 15 -19.46 -10.05 -51.33
C LEU A 15 -18.83 -11.42 -51.60
N THR A 16 -19.48 -12.18 -52.48
CA THR A 16 -18.98 -13.42 -53.05
C THR A 16 -18.10 -13.13 -54.26
N ALA A 17 -16.86 -13.62 -54.28
CA ALA A 17 -16.11 -13.85 -55.52
C ALA A 17 -15.13 -15.01 -55.34
N SER A 18 -15.23 -15.99 -56.24
CA SER A 18 -14.46 -17.22 -56.31
C SER A 18 -13.12 -17.02 -57.03
N ALA A 19 -12.17 -17.92 -56.72
CA ALA A 19 -11.09 -18.47 -57.56
C ALA A 19 -9.61 -18.11 -57.22
N ALA A 20 -8.83 -19.20 -57.13
CA ALA A 20 -7.41 -19.38 -57.46
C ALA A 20 -6.30 -18.80 -56.55
N GLN A 21 -5.67 -19.73 -55.81
CA GLN A 21 -4.23 -19.97 -55.71
C GLN A 21 -3.27 -18.77 -55.69
N SER A 22 -2.61 -18.53 -54.55
CA SER A 22 -1.15 -18.75 -54.37
C SER A 22 -0.52 -17.84 -53.30
N ALA A 23 0.34 -18.45 -52.50
CA ALA A 23 1.49 -17.88 -51.80
C ALA A 23 1.25 -17.00 -50.56
N PHE A 24 1.33 -17.68 -49.42
CA PHE A 24 1.80 -17.21 -48.12
C PHE A 24 2.99 -16.23 -48.24
N ALA A 25 2.79 -14.94 -47.98
CA ALA A 25 3.89 -14.00 -47.70
C ALA A 25 3.43 -12.74 -46.94
N ALA A 26 2.41 -12.82 -46.07
CA ALA A 26 1.96 -11.66 -45.30
C ALA A 26 1.53 -11.95 -43.85
N SER A 27 1.74 -13.18 -43.35
CA SER A 27 1.35 -13.59 -42.00
C SER A 27 2.49 -13.58 -40.98
N THR A 28 3.73 -13.28 -41.40
CA THR A 28 4.89 -13.18 -40.50
C THR A 28 5.03 -11.82 -39.84
N ASP A 29 4.61 -10.72 -40.46
CA ASP A 29 4.80 -9.37 -39.89
C ASP A 29 3.84 -9.07 -38.74
N THR A 30 2.58 -9.49 -38.83
CA THR A 30 1.60 -9.26 -37.76
C THR A 30 1.91 -10.08 -36.51
N ASN A 31 2.40 -11.31 -36.68
CA ASN A 31 2.79 -12.17 -35.55
C ASN A 31 4.10 -11.68 -34.90
N SER A 32 5.04 -11.18 -35.69
CA SER A 32 6.31 -10.63 -35.20
C SER A 32 6.13 -9.28 -34.49
N GLN A 33 5.21 -8.42 -34.98
CA GLN A 33 4.85 -7.17 -34.30
C GLN A 33 4.07 -7.42 -33.02
N ALA A 34 3.14 -8.38 -32.98
CA ALA A 34 2.42 -8.74 -31.75
C ALA A 34 3.33 -9.39 -30.70
N ALA A 35 4.30 -10.23 -31.12
CA ALA A 35 5.31 -10.79 -30.23
C ALA A 35 6.27 -9.72 -29.69
N SER A 36 6.71 -8.80 -30.54
CA SER A 36 7.59 -7.67 -30.16
C SER A 36 6.87 -6.69 -29.22
N ALA A 37 5.58 -6.40 -29.46
CA ALA A 37 4.77 -5.57 -28.57
C ALA A 37 4.55 -6.23 -27.19
N LYS A 38 4.27 -7.54 -27.14
CA LYS A 38 4.19 -8.30 -25.88
C LYS A 38 5.53 -8.34 -25.13
N GLN A 39 6.65 -8.47 -25.84
CA GLN A 39 7.98 -8.45 -25.24
C GLN A 39 8.33 -7.06 -24.68
N ALA A 40 8.02 -5.99 -25.41
CA ALA A 40 8.18 -4.61 -24.93
C ALA A 40 7.32 -4.35 -23.69
N GLN A 41 6.04 -4.76 -23.72
CA GLN A 41 5.13 -4.62 -22.58
C GLN A 41 5.59 -5.43 -21.35
N HIS A 42 6.13 -6.64 -21.55
CA HIS A 42 6.68 -7.45 -20.48
C HIS A 42 7.99 -6.86 -19.90
N ALA A 43 8.83 -6.28 -20.75
CA ALA A 43 10.05 -5.57 -20.32
C ALA A 43 9.70 -4.34 -19.48
N GLU A 44 8.73 -3.54 -19.93
CA GLU A 44 8.24 -2.37 -19.20
C GLU A 44 7.60 -2.77 -17.86
N TRP A 45 6.75 -3.80 -17.86
CA TRP A 45 6.15 -4.35 -16.64
C TRP A 45 7.20 -4.82 -15.63
N LYS A 46 8.27 -5.48 -16.11
CA LYS A 46 9.40 -5.91 -15.28
C LYS A 46 10.15 -4.73 -14.68
N GLN A 47 10.36 -3.66 -15.45
CA GLN A 47 11.02 -2.45 -14.99
C GLN A 47 10.18 -1.72 -13.94
N GLN A 48 8.89 -1.52 -14.19
CA GLN A 48 7.97 -0.91 -13.23
C GLN A 48 7.89 -1.71 -11.94
N THR A 49 7.78 -3.04 -12.03
CA THR A 49 7.79 -3.93 -10.85
C THR A 49 9.10 -3.85 -10.06
N ALA A 50 10.24 -3.69 -10.73
CA ALA A 50 11.53 -3.52 -10.07
C ALA A 50 11.59 -2.21 -9.27
N VAL A 51 11.09 -1.11 -9.83
CA VAL A 51 10.99 0.20 -9.13
C VAL A 51 10.12 0.08 -7.89
N LEU A 52 8.92 -0.51 -8.02
CA LEU A 52 8.00 -0.71 -6.90
C LEU A 52 8.60 -1.59 -5.79
N LYS A 53 9.39 -2.61 -6.17
CA LYS A 53 10.09 -3.46 -5.21
C LYS A 53 11.15 -2.69 -4.42
N THR A 54 11.91 -1.81 -5.09
CA THR A 54 12.89 -0.93 -4.44
C THR A 54 12.20 0.01 -3.46
N GLN A 55 11.12 0.68 -3.89
CA GLN A 55 10.32 1.53 -3.02
C GLN A 55 9.84 0.78 -1.77
N LEU A 56 9.30 -0.43 -1.94
CA LEU A 56 8.82 -1.24 -0.82
C LEU A 56 9.92 -1.61 0.18
N ASN A 57 11.16 -1.81 -0.30
CA ASN A 57 12.32 -2.04 0.55
C ASN A 57 12.70 -0.79 1.34
N THR A 58 12.75 0.38 0.71
CA THR A 58 13.00 1.66 1.39
C THR A 58 11.99 1.90 2.50
N LEU A 59 10.69 1.78 2.19
CA LEU A 59 9.62 1.90 3.18
C LEU A 59 9.78 0.88 4.31
N ARG A 60 10.35 -0.31 4.04
CA ARG A 60 10.56 -1.33 5.09
C ARG A 60 11.62 -0.88 6.08
N ALA A 61 12.72 -0.32 5.59
CA ALA A 61 13.76 0.25 6.43
C ALA A 61 13.21 1.41 7.28
N GLU A 62 12.49 2.35 6.67
CA GLU A 62 11.87 3.48 7.38
C GLU A 62 10.91 3.02 8.48
N GLN A 63 10.01 2.07 8.16
CA GLN A 63 9.08 1.53 9.13
C GLN A 63 9.80 0.83 10.30
N GLN A 64 10.93 0.16 10.05
CA GLN A 64 11.75 -0.47 11.09
C GLN A 64 12.38 0.60 11.99
N ALA A 65 12.98 1.64 11.40
CA ALA A 65 13.56 2.75 12.14
C ALA A 65 12.52 3.44 13.04
N LEU A 66 11.33 3.75 12.51
CA LEU A 66 10.24 4.31 13.30
C LEU A 66 9.80 3.38 14.44
N THR A 67 9.75 2.06 14.20
CA THR A 67 9.41 1.09 15.24
C THR A 67 10.41 1.12 16.39
N ALA A 68 11.71 1.21 16.08
CA ALA A 68 12.75 1.31 17.10
C ALA A 68 12.64 2.61 17.91
N GLN A 69 12.42 3.74 17.24
CA GLN A 69 12.24 5.05 17.88
C GLN A 69 11.02 5.07 18.82
N ILE A 70 9.86 4.61 18.35
CA ILE A 70 8.63 4.51 19.15
C ILE A 70 8.85 3.64 20.40
N LYS A 71 9.59 2.53 20.26
CA LYS A 71 9.89 1.66 21.39
C LYS A 71 10.80 2.35 22.41
N ALA A 72 11.89 2.97 21.95
CA ALA A 72 12.80 3.70 22.82
C ALA A 72 12.08 4.83 23.58
N LEU A 73 11.21 5.59 22.90
CA LEU A 73 10.47 6.68 23.52
C LEU A 73 9.40 6.21 24.50
N HIS A 74 8.74 5.10 24.18
CA HIS A 74 7.81 4.44 25.08
C HIS A 74 8.51 4.01 26.37
N ASP A 75 9.68 3.37 26.26
CA ASP A 75 10.43 2.87 27.41
C ASP A 75 10.96 4.04 28.27
N ALA A 76 11.44 5.12 27.64
CA ALA A 76 11.81 6.36 28.33
C ALA A 76 10.62 7.01 29.04
N SER A 77 9.46 7.11 28.38
CA SER A 77 8.23 7.67 28.95
C SER A 77 7.73 6.84 30.13
N LYS A 78 7.81 5.50 30.04
CA LYS A 78 7.46 4.59 31.13
C LYS A 78 8.37 4.79 32.34
N ALA A 79 9.68 4.91 32.11
CA ALA A 79 10.65 5.20 33.16
C ALA A 79 10.39 6.55 33.83
N GLY A 80 10.10 7.60 33.04
CA GLY A 80 9.72 8.92 33.56
C GLY A 80 8.45 8.87 34.42
N ARG A 81 7.38 8.23 33.92
CA ARG A 81 6.12 8.06 34.68
C ARG A 81 6.30 7.35 36.01
N ASN A 82 7.22 6.40 36.10
CA ASN A 82 7.47 5.70 37.36
C ASN A 82 8.12 6.61 38.42
N LYS A 83 8.82 7.66 38.01
CA LYS A 83 9.47 8.62 38.91
C LYS A 83 8.54 9.74 39.41
N LEU A 84 7.43 10.01 38.72
CA LEU A 84 6.48 11.05 39.14
C LEU A 84 5.78 10.70 40.47
N THR A 85 5.58 11.72 41.30
CA THR A 85 4.78 11.64 42.54
C THR A 85 3.28 11.45 42.22
N LYS A 86 2.47 11.14 43.25
CA LYS A 86 1.01 10.98 43.09
C LYS A 86 0.34 12.29 42.63
N GLU A 87 0.77 13.43 43.14
CA GLU A 87 0.23 14.76 42.79
C GLU A 87 0.58 15.15 41.35
N GLN A 88 1.83 14.94 40.94
CA GLN A 88 2.29 15.17 39.57
C GLN A 88 1.54 14.28 38.57
N LYS A 89 1.31 13.01 38.91
CA LYS A 89 0.48 12.08 38.13
C LYS A 89 -0.97 12.56 38.03
N ALA A 90 -1.54 13.09 39.10
CA ALA A 90 -2.90 13.61 39.10
C ALA A 90 -3.03 14.84 38.17
N ALA A 91 -2.05 15.76 38.23
CA ALA A 91 -2.00 16.95 37.37
C ALA A 91 -1.91 16.60 35.88
N LEU A 92 -1.18 15.52 35.54
CA LEU A 92 -1.00 15.08 34.15
C LEU A 92 -2.02 14.03 33.68
N LYS A 93 -2.90 13.55 34.55
CA LYS A 93 -3.74 12.37 34.29
C LYS A 93 -4.59 12.52 33.03
N ALA A 94 -5.28 13.65 32.88
CA ALA A 94 -6.18 13.89 31.74
C ALA A 94 -5.40 13.95 30.41
N SER A 95 -4.24 14.62 30.40
CA SER A 95 -3.36 14.69 29.24
C SER A 95 -2.81 13.32 28.85
N LEU A 96 -2.29 12.56 29.84
CA LEU A 96 -1.77 11.21 29.61
C LEU A 96 -2.86 10.25 29.09
N MET A 97 -4.05 10.28 29.66
CA MET A 97 -5.17 9.43 29.21
C MET A 97 -5.61 9.78 27.78
N SER A 98 -5.67 11.07 27.44
CA SER A 98 -6.02 11.51 26.09
C SER A 98 -5.00 11.00 25.05
N VAL A 99 -3.71 11.19 25.32
CA VAL A 99 -2.64 10.75 24.42
C VAL A 99 -2.57 9.22 24.32
N GLU A 100 -2.71 8.49 25.43
CA GLU A 100 -2.79 7.02 25.42
C GLU A 100 -3.95 6.51 24.56
N SER A 101 -5.11 7.16 24.65
CA SER A 101 -6.28 6.82 23.84
C SER A 101 -6.02 7.03 22.35
N GLN A 102 -5.40 8.16 21.97
CA GLN A 102 -5.03 8.45 20.59
C GLN A 102 -4.01 7.45 20.05
N ILE A 103 -2.96 7.14 20.82
CA ILE A 103 -1.95 6.12 20.46
C ILE A 103 -2.63 4.75 20.27
N LYS A 104 -3.55 4.37 21.16
CA LYS A 104 -4.30 3.10 21.06
C LYS A 104 -5.16 3.06 19.80
N ALA A 105 -5.86 4.15 19.47
CA ALA A 105 -6.66 4.24 18.25
C ALA A 105 -5.78 4.10 16.99
N GLN A 106 -4.64 4.79 16.95
CA GLN A 106 -3.67 4.67 15.85
C GLN A 106 -3.12 3.24 15.72
N HIS A 107 -2.83 2.57 16.83
CA HIS A 107 -2.42 1.16 16.82
C HIS A 107 -3.49 0.24 16.22
N GLN A 108 -4.77 0.44 16.55
CA GLN A 108 -5.86 -0.32 15.95
C GLN A 108 -5.94 -0.10 14.43
N SER A 109 -5.83 1.16 13.98
CA SER A 109 -5.76 1.48 12.55
C SER A 109 -4.58 0.78 11.86
N ILE A 110 -3.40 0.76 12.48
CA ILE A 110 -2.23 0.03 11.95
C ILE A 110 -2.50 -1.47 11.84
N VAL A 111 -3.18 -2.08 12.82
CA VAL A 111 -3.54 -3.51 12.77
C VAL A 111 -4.46 -3.80 11.59
N THR A 112 -5.50 -2.99 11.41
CA THR A 112 -6.43 -3.12 10.27
C THR A 112 -5.71 -2.99 8.93
N LEU A 113 -4.87 -1.97 8.77
CA LEU A 113 -4.10 -1.78 7.52
C LEU A 113 -3.11 -2.92 7.25
N ARG A 114 -2.49 -3.49 8.29
CA ARG A 114 -1.62 -4.67 8.14
C ARG A 114 -2.39 -5.88 7.66
N ALA A 115 -3.60 -6.11 8.19
CA ALA A 115 -4.46 -7.20 7.75
C ALA A 115 -4.87 -7.03 6.28
N GLN A 116 -5.33 -5.83 5.89
CA GLN A 116 -5.65 -5.50 4.49
C GLN A 116 -4.46 -5.73 3.56
N LYS A 117 -3.27 -5.25 3.95
CA LYS A 117 -2.04 -5.44 3.18
C LYS A 117 -1.67 -6.92 3.04
N GLN A 118 -1.84 -7.73 4.09
CA GLN A 118 -1.57 -9.17 4.04
C GLN A 118 -2.56 -9.91 3.12
N ALA A 119 -3.83 -9.51 3.13
CA ALA A 119 -4.84 -10.04 2.22
C ALA A 119 -4.48 -9.72 0.76
N LEU A 120 -4.14 -8.46 0.45
CA LEU A 120 -3.68 -8.07 -0.88
C LEU A 120 -2.42 -8.80 -1.32
N TRP A 121 -1.42 -8.96 -0.44
CA TRP A 121 -0.23 -9.76 -0.76
C TRP A 121 -0.56 -11.19 -1.15
N SER A 122 -1.56 -11.79 -0.49
CA SER A 122 -2.01 -13.15 -0.80
C SER A 122 -2.69 -13.19 -2.17
N GLN A 123 -3.51 -12.18 -2.48
CA GLN A 123 -4.16 -12.01 -3.79
C GLN A 123 -3.12 -11.83 -4.91
N VAL A 124 -2.14 -10.93 -4.75
CA VAL A 124 -1.03 -10.73 -5.70
C VAL A 124 -0.26 -12.02 -5.95
N LYS A 125 0.02 -12.79 -4.89
CA LYS A 125 0.71 -14.06 -5.01
C LYS A 125 -0.09 -15.09 -5.80
N ALA A 126 -1.41 -15.12 -5.63
CA ALA A 126 -2.32 -15.98 -6.38
C ALA A 126 -2.43 -15.53 -7.85
N ALA A 127 -2.63 -14.24 -8.09
CA ALA A 127 -2.70 -13.64 -9.43
C ALA A 127 -1.41 -13.87 -10.21
N LYS A 128 -0.24 -13.75 -9.56
CA LYS A 128 1.06 -14.06 -10.16
C LYS A 128 1.19 -15.51 -10.59
N LYS A 129 0.69 -16.46 -9.79
CA LYS A 129 0.67 -17.89 -10.16
C LYS A 129 -0.28 -18.15 -11.33
N ALA A 130 -1.39 -17.41 -11.42
CA ALA A 130 -2.35 -17.50 -12.51
C ALA A 130 -1.93 -16.73 -13.78
N GLY A 131 -0.80 -16.02 -13.76
CA GLY A 131 -0.34 -15.20 -14.88
C GLY A 131 -1.06 -13.85 -15.04
N ASN A 132 -1.91 -13.47 -14.08
CA ASN A 132 -2.77 -12.28 -14.12
C ASN A 132 -2.37 -11.24 -13.07
N ALA A 133 -1.10 -11.16 -12.68
CA ALA A 133 -0.65 -10.18 -11.70
C ALA A 133 -0.71 -8.76 -12.27
N ASP A 134 -1.38 -7.87 -11.54
CA ASP A 134 -1.48 -6.45 -11.90
C ASP A 134 -0.47 -5.61 -11.10
N ILE A 135 0.06 -4.57 -11.74
CA ILE A 135 0.88 -3.52 -11.12
C ILE A 135 0.04 -2.72 -10.12
N ALA A 136 -1.26 -2.55 -10.39
CA ALA A 136 -2.18 -1.82 -9.52
C ALA A 136 -2.22 -2.40 -8.09
N ASP A 137 -2.19 -3.72 -7.96
CA ASP A 137 -2.19 -4.37 -6.64
C ASP A 137 -0.88 -4.08 -5.86
N LEU A 138 0.26 -4.03 -6.56
CA LEU A 138 1.55 -3.68 -5.95
C LEU A 138 1.59 -2.22 -5.51
N GLN A 139 1.01 -1.32 -6.30
CA GLN A 139 0.85 0.10 -5.93
C GLN A 139 -0.06 0.24 -4.70
N GLN A 140 -1.17 -0.51 -4.63
CA GLN A 140 -2.05 -0.51 -3.47
C GLN A 140 -1.33 -1.00 -2.20
N ILE A 141 -0.49 -2.03 -2.32
CA ILE A 141 0.34 -2.52 -1.20
C ILE A 141 1.32 -1.45 -0.71
N ILE A 142 1.90 -0.68 -1.62
CA ILE A 142 2.80 0.44 -1.29
C ILE A 142 2.02 1.55 -0.58
N ALA A 143 0.87 1.97 -1.12
CA ALA A 143 0.01 2.98 -0.50
C ALA A 143 -0.40 2.59 0.94
N LEU A 144 -0.81 1.35 1.18
CA LEU A 144 -1.10 0.85 2.53
C LEU A 144 0.12 0.89 3.45
N LYS A 145 1.32 0.70 2.90
CA LYS A 145 2.56 0.74 3.66
C LYS A 145 2.93 2.17 4.06
N ASP A 146 2.73 3.12 3.17
CA ASP A 146 2.89 4.56 3.46
C ASP A 146 1.91 5.01 4.54
N GLN A 147 0.65 4.61 4.47
CA GLN A 147 -0.34 4.91 5.52
C GLN A 147 0.09 4.34 6.88
N ILE A 148 0.65 3.13 6.93
CA ILE A 148 1.20 2.55 8.17
C ILE A 148 2.38 3.36 8.70
N ILE A 149 3.23 3.90 7.82
CA ILE A 149 4.37 4.75 8.19
C ILE A 149 3.87 6.07 8.75
N GLN A 150 2.94 6.74 8.08
CA GLN A 150 2.34 7.99 8.55
C GLN A 150 1.70 7.82 9.94
N LEU A 151 0.95 6.74 10.18
CA LEU A 151 0.39 6.47 11.51
C LEU A 151 1.48 6.25 12.56
N LYS A 152 2.61 5.65 12.20
CA LYS A 152 3.75 5.47 13.11
C LYS A 152 4.45 6.80 13.42
N GLU A 153 4.59 7.68 12.45
CA GLU A 153 5.12 9.03 12.67
C GLU A 153 4.21 9.83 13.59
N GLN A 154 2.89 9.71 13.43
CA GLN A 154 1.94 10.33 14.36
C GLN A 154 2.07 9.75 15.78
N ILE A 155 2.22 8.43 15.94
CA ILE A 155 2.48 7.82 17.25
C ILE A 155 3.78 8.39 17.84
N LEU A 156 4.84 8.50 17.04
CA LEU A 156 6.12 9.04 17.50
C LEU A 156 5.95 10.49 17.98
N ALA A 157 5.28 11.33 17.20
CA ALA A 157 4.99 12.72 17.57
C ALA A 157 4.15 12.83 18.85
N LEU A 158 3.14 11.97 19.01
CA LEU A 158 2.33 11.90 20.24
C LEU A 158 3.15 11.46 21.46
N GLN A 159 4.09 10.54 21.29
CA GLN A 159 4.98 10.16 22.38
C GLN A 159 5.97 11.29 22.70
N GLN A 160 6.47 12.00 21.68
CA GLN A 160 7.39 13.13 21.86
C GLN A 160 6.73 14.30 22.59
N SER A 161 5.45 14.57 22.33
CA SER A 161 4.72 15.63 23.05
C SER A 161 4.55 15.36 24.55
N LEU A 162 4.67 14.10 24.99
CA LEU A 162 4.64 13.73 26.41
C LEU A 162 5.99 13.95 27.11
N GLN A 163 7.10 14.00 26.37
CA GLN A 163 8.43 14.08 26.99
C GLN A 163 8.66 15.36 27.81
N PRO A 164 8.36 16.57 27.31
CA PRO A 164 8.58 17.80 28.06
C PRO A 164 7.84 17.80 29.40
N SER A 165 6.59 17.31 29.41
CA SER A 165 5.76 17.21 30.60
C SER A 165 6.29 16.20 31.62
N LEU A 166 6.90 15.11 31.16
CA LEU A 166 7.52 14.10 32.03
C LEU A 166 8.88 14.55 32.58
N THR A 167 9.66 15.30 31.79
CA THR A 167 10.96 15.82 32.23
C THR A 167 10.81 17.02 33.17
N ALA A 168 9.86 17.92 32.89
CA ALA A 168 9.64 19.12 33.71
C ALA A 168 9.17 18.81 35.13
N MET A 169 8.51 17.66 35.34
CA MET A 169 8.09 17.22 36.68
C MET A 169 9.13 16.35 37.39
N ASN A 170 10.24 16.03 36.72
CA ASN A 170 11.31 15.19 37.27
C ASN A 170 12.55 16.00 37.68
N VAL A 171 12.45 17.33 37.65
CA VAL A 171 13.36 18.34 38.22
C VAL A 171 12.71 18.88 39.48
#